data_AF-A0AAW5FAT0-F1
#
_entry.id   AF-A0AAW5FAT0-F1
#
_cell.length_a   1.000
_cell.length_b   1.000
_cell.length_c   1.000
_cell.angle_alpha   90.00
_cell.angle_beta   90.00
_cell.angle_gamma   90.00
#
_symmetry.space_group_name_H-M   'P 1'
#
loop_
_entity.id
_entity.type
_entity.pdbx_description
1 polymer ?
#
loop_
_entity_poly.entity_id
_entity_poly.type
_entity_poly.pdbx_seq_one_letter_code
_entity_poly.pdbx_strand_id
1 'polypeptide(L)'
;MRRKFLTVVFTAMMVFTMSMTALAGQWTSDGNDWRYDKTGTGNFATSEWLWIDGNNDGISECYCFDGTSFMYASTTTPDGYTVDENGAWTVDGVVQTKMQKRRLQKHNSLNRLVPKFQM
;
A
#
# COMPACT_ATOMS: atom_id res chain seq x y z
N MET A 1 39.69 17.22 36.01
CA MET A 1 38.45 17.18 35.18
C MET A 1 38.55 16.03 34.19
N ARG A 2 38.12 14.83 34.57
CA ARG A 2 38.18 13.59 33.76
C ARG A 2 36.84 12.89 33.97
N ARG A 3 36.04 12.72 32.91
CA ARG A 3 34.78 11.93 32.77
C ARG A 3 33.67 12.61 31.95
N LYS A 4 33.77 13.91 31.64
CA LYS A 4 32.70 14.62 30.89
C LYS A 4 32.89 14.69 29.37
N PHE A 5 34.11 14.44 28.88
CA PHE A 5 34.42 14.49 27.45
C PHE A 5 34.04 13.21 26.68
N LEU A 6 33.86 12.07 27.37
CA LEU A 6 33.48 10.82 26.71
C LEU A 6 31.99 10.75 26.36
N THR A 7 31.15 11.51 27.06
CA THR A 7 29.68 11.45 26.92
C THR A 7 29.16 12.32 25.76
N VAL A 8 29.91 13.34 25.35
CA VAL A 8 29.50 14.29 24.29
C VAL A 8 29.70 13.71 22.88
N VAL A 9 30.62 12.75 22.70
CA VAL A 9 30.89 12.13 21.39
C VAL A 9 29.83 11.07 21.03
N PHE A 10 29.23 10.40 22.02
CA PHE A 10 28.26 9.33 21.79
C PHE A 10 26.85 9.82 21.42
N THR A 11 26.47 11.04 21.80
CA THR A 11 25.13 11.60 21.55
C THR A 11 24.98 12.22 20.15
N ALA A 12 26.08 12.54 19.47
CA ALA A 12 26.06 13.10 18.12
C ALA A 12 25.73 12.07 17.02
N MET A 13 25.77 10.76 17.31
CA MET A 13 25.59 9.71 16.31
C MET A 13 24.14 9.20 16.16
N MET A 14 23.21 9.58 17.04
CA MET A 14 21.87 8.96 17.13
C MET A 14 20.75 9.67 16.36
N VAL A 15 21.01 10.77 15.64
CA VAL A 15 19.95 11.62 15.05
C VAL A 15 19.71 11.38 13.56
N PHE A 16 20.37 10.40 12.93
CA PHE A 16 20.13 10.04 11.52
C PHE A 16 19.40 8.71 11.33
N THR A 17 18.62 8.23 12.30
CA THR A 17 17.69 7.12 12.05
C THR A 17 16.47 7.66 11.29
N MET A 18 16.66 8.00 10.01
CA MET A 18 15.55 8.29 9.10
C MET A 18 14.64 7.08 9.10
N SER A 19 13.42 7.26 9.58
CA SER A 19 12.37 6.25 9.52
C SER A 19 12.11 5.98 8.03
N MET A 20 12.55 4.82 7.53
CA MET A 20 12.18 4.42 6.18
C MET A 20 10.69 4.13 6.19
N THR A 21 9.90 5.02 5.58
CA THR A 21 8.53 4.73 5.21
C THR A 21 8.58 3.60 4.18
N ALA A 22 8.27 2.38 4.61
CA ALA A 22 8.00 1.29 3.69
C ALA A 22 6.66 1.59 3.00
N LEU A 23 6.71 2.09 1.77
CA LEU A 23 5.55 2.17 0.90
C LEU A 23 5.23 0.72 0.46
N ALA A 24 4.22 0.13 1.08
CA ALA A 24 3.70 -1.15 0.61
C ALA A 24 2.89 -0.89 -0.66
N GLY A 25 3.25 -1.53 -1.78
CA GLY A 25 2.49 -1.43 -3.02
C GLY A 25 2.80 -0.17 -3.85
N GLN A 26 3.62 -0.27 -4.89
CA GLN A 26 3.93 0.83 -5.79
C GLN A 26 3.76 0.45 -7.27
N TRP A 27 3.10 1.32 -8.03
CA TRP A 27 3.06 1.22 -9.49
C TRP A 27 4.41 1.59 -10.11
N THR A 28 4.89 0.76 -11.02
CA THR A 28 6.12 0.96 -11.77
C THR A 28 5.82 0.85 -13.26
N SER A 29 6.11 1.90 -14.03
CA SER A 29 6.02 1.86 -15.49
C SER A 29 7.29 1.26 -16.08
N ASP A 30 7.13 0.34 -17.03
CA ASP A 30 8.23 -0.29 -17.76
C ASP A 30 7.90 -0.21 -19.27
N GLY A 31 8.47 0.80 -19.93
CA GLY A 31 8.13 1.12 -21.31
C GLY A 31 6.70 1.62 -21.45
N ASN A 32 5.88 0.86 -22.17
CA ASN A 32 4.48 1.17 -22.45
C ASN A 32 3.49 0.43 -21.54
N ASP A 33 4.02 -0.42 -20.65
CA ASP A 33 3.25 -1.30 -19.78
C ASP A 33 3.50 -0.97 -18.29
N TRP A 34 2.61 -1.46 -17.43
CA TRP A 34 2.63 -1.19 -16.00
C TRP A 34 2.84 -2.47 -15.19
N ARG A 35 3.57 -2.34 -14.07
CA ARG A 35 3.82 -3.40 -13.10
C ARG A 35 3.49 -2.89 -11.70
N TYR A 36 3.18 -3.78 -10.77
CA TYR A 36 2.89 -3.40 -9.39
C TYR A 36 3.81 -4.13 -8.40
N ASP A 37 4.66 -3.39 -7.69
CA ASP A 37 5.53 -3.91 -6.64
C ASP A 37 4.78 -3.94 -5.31
N LYS A 38 4.35 -5.13 -4.88
CA LYS A 38 3.53 -5.32 -3.69
C LYS A 38 4.24 -4.92 -2.39
N THR A 39 5.57 -4.98 -2.34
CA THR A 39 6.34 -4.74 -1.10
C THR A 39 7.25 -3.51 -1.16
N GLY A 40 7.41 -2.92 -2.34
CA GLY A 40 8.40 -1.85 -2.57
C GLY A 40 9.84 -2.36 -2.57
N THR A 41 10.04 -3.67 -2.70
CA THR A 41 11.36 -4.33 -2.66
C THR A 41 11.56 -5.27 -3.84
N GLY A 42 10.82 -5.07 -4.94
CA GLY A 42 10.85 -5.89 -6.15
C GLY A 42 9.93 -7.11 -6.14
N ASN A 43 8.94 -7.18 -5.24
CA ASN A 43 7.97 -8.27 -5.22
C ASN A 43 6.77 -7.94 -6.12
N PHE A 44 6.96 -8.12 -7.42
CA PHE A 44 5.93 -7.76 -8.40
C PHE A 44 4.74 -8.72 -8.40
N ALA A 45 3.54 -8.19 -8.62
CA ALA A 45 2.34 -8.97 -8.85
C ALA A 45 2.46 -9.81 -10.12
N THR A 46 2.14 -11.11 -10.07
CA THR A 46 2.34 -12.04 -11.20
C THR A 46 1.27 -13.12 -11.23
N SER A 47 0.63 -13.32 -12.38
CA SER A 47 -0.47 -14.30 -12.57
C SER A 47 -1.57 -14.18 -11.51
N GLU A 48 -1.90 -12.97 -11.10
CA GLU A 48 -2.83 -12.71 -9.99
C GLU A 48 -3.69 -11.48 -10.25
N TRP A 49 -4.82 -11.42 -9.54
CA TRP A 49 -5.70 -10.26 -9.49
C TRP A 49 -5.51 -9.54 -8.17
N LEU A 50 -5.34 -8.22 -8.21
CA LEU A 50 -5.16 -7.41 -7.01
C LEU A 50 -6.13 -6.24 -6.96
N TRP A 51 -6.70 -6.04 -5.78
CA TRP A 51 -7.45 -4.84 -5.44
C TRP A 51 -6.46 -3.77 -4.95
N ILE A 52 -6.25 -2.75 -5.76
CA ILE A 52 -5.27 -1.69 -5.51
C ILE A 52 -6.00 -0.36 -5.41
N ASP A 53 -5.79 0.34 -4.30
CA ASP A 53 -6.23 1.72 -4.12
C ASP A 53 -5.09 2.62 -4.61
N GLY A 54 -5.10 2.95 -5.91
CA GLY A 54 -4.00 3.65 -6.56
C GLY A 54 -3.95 5.15 -6.24
N ASN A 55 -5.08 5.74 -5.90
CA ASN A 55 -5.23 7.17 -5.60
C ASN A 55 -5.35 7.47 -4.09
N ASN A 56 -5.37 6.44 -3.24
CA ASN A 56 -5.54 6.50 -1.79
C ASN A 56 -6.86 7.18 -1.34
N ASP A 57 -7.93 7.03 -2.12
CA ASP A 57 -9.25 7.56 -1.77
C ASP A 57 -10.07 6.61 -0.87
N GLY A 58 -9.56 5.40 -0.61
CA GLY A 58 -10.22 4.34 0.16
C GLY A 58 -11.08 3.42 -0.69
N ILE A 59 -11.07 3.56 -2.01
CA ILE A 59 -11.71 2.70 -2.99
C ILE A 59 -10.59 2.06 -3.81
N SER A 60 -10.66 0.73 -3.95
CA SER A 60 -9.72 -0.03 -4.76
C SER A 60 -10.39 -0.54 -6.02
N GLU A 61 -9.70 -0.45 -7.14
CA GLU A 61 -10.01 -1.12 -8.40
C GLU A 61 -9.29 -2.47 -8.48
N CYS A 62 -9.79 -3.38 -9.31
CA CYS A 62 -9.24 -4.71 -9.49
C CYS A 62 -8.41 -4.78 -10.78
N TYR A 63 -7.13 -5.15 -10.67
CA TYR A 63 -6.18 -5.23 -11.78
C TYR A 63 -5.68 -6.66 -11.97
N CYS A 64 -5.52 -7.11 -13.22
CA CYS A 64 -4.98 -8.43 -13.56
C CYS A 64 -3.54 -8.32 -14.03
N PHE A 65 -2.67 -9.20 -13.55
CA PHE A 65 -1.27 -9.29 -13.94
C PHE A 65 -0.98 -10.60 -14.67
N ASP A 66 -0.23 -10.51 -15.76
CA ASP A 66 0.23 -11.65 -16.55
C ASP A 66 1.32 -12.47 -15.83
N GLY A 67 1.76 -13.56 -16.46
CA GLY A 67 2.83 -14.42 -15.94
C GLY A 67 4.23 -13.79 -15.97
N THR A 68 4.35 -12.60 -16.56
CA THR A 68 5.58 -11.82 -16.68
C THR A 68 5.59 -10.60 -15.79
N SER A 69 4.59 -10.45 -14.90
CA SER A 69 4.39 -9.34 -13.96
C SER A 69 3.95 -8.00 -14.58
N PHE A 70 3.37 -8.02 -15.77
CA PHE A 70 2.77 -6.85 -16.43
C PHE A 70 1.25 -6.85 -16.27
N MET A 71 0.68 -5.67 -16.13
CA MET A 71 -0.76 -5.44 -16.05
C MET A 71 -1.40 -5.60 -17.43
N TYR A 72 -2.55 -6.26 -17.49
CA TYR A 72 -3.41 -6.24 -18.69
C TYR A 72 -4.13 -4.90 -18.81
N ALA A 73 -4.15 -4.32 -20.01
CA ALA A 73 -4.92 -3.11 -20.34
C ALA A 73 -5.60 -3.24 -21.70
N SER A 74 -6.77 -2.63 -21.87
CA SER A 74 -7.54 -2.60 -23.12
C SER A 74 -7.75 -3.98 -23.76
N THR A 75 -8.03 -5.00 -22.96
CA THR A 75 -8.04 -6.39 -23.45
C THR A 75 -8.97 -7.30 -22.65
N THR A 76 -9.13 -8.52 -23.13
CA THR A 76 -9.77 -9.62 -22.39
C THR A 76 -8.68 -10.52 -21.84
N THR A 77 -8.68 -10.73 -20.54
CA THR A 77 -7.72 -11.60 -19.83
C THR A 77 -7.95 -13.06 -20.23
N PRO A 78 -6.94 -13.96 -20.11
CA PRO A 78 -7.07 -15.35 -20.52
C PRO A 78 -8.17 -16.16 -19.80
N ASP A 79 -8.58 -15.71 -18.62
CA ASP A 79 -9.68 -16.24 -17.82
C ASP A 79 -11.06 -15.68 -18.22
N GLY A 80 -11.12 -14.80 -19.23
CA GLY A 80 -12.35 -14.35 -19.87
C GLY A 80 -12.96 -13.06 -19.29
N TYR A 81 -12.24 -12.34 -18.43
CA TYR A 81 -12.69 -11.05 -17.91
C TYR A 81 -12.21 -9.89 -18.78
N THR A 82 -12.95 -8.79 -18.80
CA THR A 82 -12.59 -7.60 -19.59
C THR A 82 -11.95 -6.55 -18.68
N VAL A 83 -10.84 -5.96 -19.13
CA VAL A 83 -10.21 -4.81 -18.47
C VAL A 83 -10.27 -3.58 -19.38
N ASP A 84 -10.42 -2.40 -18.79
CA ASP A 84 -10.48 -1.13 -19.52
C ASP A 84 -9.08 -0.63 -19.94
N GLU A 85 -9.02 0.58 -20.50
CA GLU A 85 -7.77 1.23 -20.92
C GLU A 85 -6.79 1.52 -19.77
N ASN A 86 -7.31 1.60 -18.55
CA ASN A 86 -6.52 1.79 -17.34
C ASN A 86 -6.11 0.45 -16.71
N GLY A 87 -6.55 -0.68 -17.29
CA GLY A 87 -6.33 -2.03 -16.79
C GLY A 87 -7.26 -2.44 -15.65
N ALA A 88 -8.27 -1.64 -15.34
CA ALA A 88 -9.24 -1.94 -14.31
C ALA A 88 -10.27 -2.94 -14.83
N TRP A 89 -10.60 -3.94 -14.00
CA TRP A 89 -11.62 -4.94 -14.30
C TRP A 89 -12.98 -4.28 -14.53
N THR A 90 -13.64 -4.67 -15.61
CA THR A 90 -14.99 -4.24 -15.96
C THR A 90 -15.95 -5.41 -16.09
N VAL A 91 -17.21 -5.14 -15.76
CA VAL A 91 -18.35 -6.01 -16.09
C VAL A 91 -19.33 -5.14 -16.86
N ASP A 92 -19.65 -5.54 -18.09
CA ASP A 92 -20.51 -4.78 -19.01
C ASP A 92 -20.05 -3.32 -19.20
N GLY A 93 -18.72 -3.08 -19.22
CA GLY A 93 -18.12 -1.75 -19.36
C GLY A 93 -18.08 -0.91 -18.09
N VAL A 94 -18.52 -1.45 -16.95
CA VAL A 94 -18.49 -0.75 -15.65
C VAL A 94 -17.34 -1.26 -14.79
N VAL A 95 -16.45 -0.34 -14.38
CA VAL A 95 -15.30 -0.63 -13.52
C VAL A 95 -15.76 -1.17 -12.17
N GLN A 96 -15.16 -2.28 -11.75
CA GLN A 96 -15.44 -2.92 -10.47
C GLN A 96 -14.57 -2.30 -9.38
N THR A 97 -15.25 -1.79 -8.35
CA THR A 97 -14.62 -1.10 -7.22
C THR A 97 -14.98 -1.78 -5.91
N LYS A 98 -14.08 -1.67 -4.94
CA LYS A 98 -14.27 -2.18 -3.59
C LYS A 98 -13.81 -1.15 -2.58
N MET A 99 -14.70 -0.73 -1.69
CA MET A 99 -14.31 0.10 -0.55
C MET A 99 -13.37 -0.68 0.36
N GLN A 100 -12.20 -0.13 0.61
CA GLN A 100 -11.33 -0.61 1.67
C GLN A 100 -12.01 -0.28 2.99
N LYS A 101 -12.44 -1.31 3.73
CA LYS A 101 -12.84 -1.11 5.12
C LYS A 101 -11.62 -0.56 5.83
N ARG A 102 -11.58 0.77 6.04
CA ARG A 102 -10.60 1.40 6.93
C ARG A 102 -10.75 0.64 8.23
N ARG A 103 -9.79 -0.22 8.54
CA ARG A 103 -9.72 -0.86 9.85
C ARG A 103 -9.57 0.35 10.76
N LEU A 104 -10.67 0.79 11.37
CA LEU A 104 -10.63 1.75 12.44
C LEU A 104 -9.58 1.16 13.36
N GLN A 105 -8.38 1.75 13.36
CA GLN A 105 -7.41 1.40 14.36
C GLN A 105 -8.16 1.66 15.65
N LYS A 106 -8.51 0.59 16.34
CA LYS A 106 -8.91 0.63 17.73
C LYS A 106 -7.62 0.94 18.50
N HIS A 107 -7.01 2.07 18.18
CA HIS A 107 -5.96 2.66 18.97
C HIS A 107 -6.71 3.12 20.20
N ASN A 108 -6.71 2.26 21.21
CA ASN A 108 -7.27 2.51 22.52
C ASN A 108 -6.38 3.55 23.20
N SER A 109 -6.38 4.76 22.67
CA SER A 109 -5.79 5.95 23.24
C SER A 109 -6.93 6.75 23.81
N LEU A 110 -6.84 6.99 25.12
CA LEU A 110 -7.77 7.68 26.01
C LEU A 110 -8.64 6.72 26.82
N ASN A 111 -8.11 6.37 28.00
CA ASN A 111 -8.84 6.51 29.27
C ASN A 111 -9.80 7.71 29.19
N ARG A 112 -11.02 7.48 28.69
CA ARG A 112 -12.08 8.48 28.71
C ARG A 112 -12.79 8.36 30.05
N LEU A 113 -12.24 9.07 31.03
CA LEU A 113 -12.93 9.76 32.11
C LEU A 113 -14.32 9.20 32.45
N VAL A 114 -14.38 8.15 33.26
CA VAL A 114 -15.60 7.81 34.00
C VAL A 114 -15.34 8.20 35.45
N PRO A 115 -16.01 9.22 36.02
CA PRO A 115 -16.02 9.38 37.46
C PRO A 115 -16.77 8.18 38.02
N LYS A 116 -16.10 7.36 38.84
CA LYS A 116 -16.76 6.33 39.65
C LYS A 116 -17.73 7.03 40.60
N PHE A 117 -19.00 7.10 40.23
CA PHE A 117 -20.06 7.15 41.24
C PHE A 117 -20.30 5.70 41.70
N GLN A 118 -19.94 5.42 42.94
CA GLN A 118 -20.39 4.23 43.66
C GLN A 118 -21.47 4.71 44.64
N MET A 119 -22.62 4.03 44.60
CA MET A 119 -23.65 4.04 45.66
C MET A 119 -23.10 3.42 46.94
#